data_AF-A0A2D6UIN3-F1
#
_entry.id   AF-A0A2D6UIN3-F1
#
_cell.length_a   1.000
_cell.length_b   1.000
_cell.length_c   1.000
_cell.angle_alpha   90.00
_cell.angle_beta   90.00
_cell.angle_gamma   90.00
#
_symmetry.space_group_name_H-M   'P 1'
#
loop_
_entity.id
_entity.type
_entity.pdbx_description
1 polymer ?
#
loop_
_entity_poly.entity_id
_entity_poly.type
_entity_poly.pdbx_seq_one_letter_code
_entity_poly.pdbx_strand_id
1 'polypeptide(L)'
;MNALAGDPVSCSAEIRTEGKLVEASHIKKGNEGLGLLAGDEVHARWKMENGWHSTFDSIRNHGKRGANFGLQIFGNEGVIDLRCDSEPFAHLREGIPWMPTEKTATWVPISSQGVAQRETAPVRSLVHSHKAALLDLVNSVNQGRNPRCGLKEGISTVRFVQSVFASHIEMGKTIGFPLKNRKNPLSML
;
A
#
# COMPACT_ATOMS: atom_id res chain seq x y z
N MET A 1 4.88 -0.15 -0.66
CA MET A 1 5.35 0.02 -2.05
C MET A 1 6.71 0.67 -2.15
N ASN A 2 6.96 1.85 -1.56
CA ASN A 2 8.24 2.54 -1.69
C ASN A 2 9.47 1.68 -1.34
N ALA A 3 9.43 0.95 -0.22
CA ALA A 3 10.52 0.05 0.18
C ALA A 3 10.79 -1.12 -0.80
N LEU A 4 9.87 -1.44 -1.72
CA LEU A 4 9.99 -2.55 -2.66
C LEU A 4 10.28 -2.09 -4.08
N ALA A 5 9.64 -1.01 -4.52
CA ALA A 5 9.64 -0.57 -5.91
C ALA A 5 10.13 0.87 -6.10
N GLY A 6 10.51 1.56 -5.03
CA GLY A 6 11.02 2.92 -5.07
C GLY A 6 9.93 3.99 -5.15
N ASP A 7 10.29 5.17 -5.63
CA ASP A 7 9.37 6.30 -5.76
C ASP A 7 8.33 6.13 -6.89
N PRO A 8 7.12 6.68 -6.73
CA PRO A 8 6.15 6.73 -7.82
C PRO A 8 6.53 7.81 -8.84
N VAL A 9 6.44 7.46 -10.13
CA VAL A 9 6.70 8.32 -11.29
C VAL A 9 5.41 8.90 -11.86
N SER A 10 4.31 8.14 -11.79
CA SER A 10 2.98 8.61 -12.16
C SER A 10 1.88 7.93 -11.36
N CYS A 11 0.71 8.56 -11.26
CA CYS A 11 -0.49 8.01 -10.64
C CYS A 11 -1.70 8.19 -11.55
N SER A 12 -2.61 7.21 -11.57
CA SER A 12 -3.97 7.35 -12.09
C SER A 12 -4.90 6.71 -11.07
N ALA A 13 -5.97 7.41 -10.68
CA ALA A 13 -6.85 6.94 -9.62
C ALA A 13 -8.26 7.52 -9.73
N GLU A 14 -9.21 6.79 -9.15
CA GLU A 14 -10.57 7.25 -8.91
C GLU A 14 -10.98 6.96 -7.47
N ILE A 15 -11.83 7.84 -6.95
CA ILE A 15 -12.46 7.72 -5.65
C ILE A 15 -13.97 7.66 -5.89
N ARG A 16 -14.63 6.68 -5.29
CA ARG A 16 -16.07 6.48 -5.44
C ARG A 16 -16.77 6.51 -4.09
N THR A 17 -18.04 6.85 -4.13
CA THR A 17 -18.99 6.74 -3.02
C THR A 17 -20.22 5.99 -3.53
N GLU A 18 -20.57 4.89 -2.90
CA GLU A 18 -21.73 4.06 -3.31
C GLU A 18 -21.69 3.70 -4.80
N GLY A 19 -20.51 3.31 -5.30
CA GLY A 19 -20.30 2.98 -6.71
C GLY A 19 -20.40 4.16 -7.69
N LYS A 20 -20.40 5.43 -7.27
CA LYS A 20 -20.36 6.62 -8.14
C LYS A 20 -19.11 7.45 -7.89
N LEU A 21 -18.58 8.14 -8.91
CA LEU A 21 -17.42 9.03 -8.72
C LEU A 21 -17.72 10.09 -7.66
N VAL A 22 -16.74 10.33 -6.79
CA VAL A 22 -16.79 11.43 -5.82
C VAL A 22 -16.83 12.77 -6.54
N GLU A 23 -17.68 13.67 -6.04
CA GLU A 23 -17.94 15.03 -6.53
C GLU A 23 -17.99 15.96 -5.31
N ALA A 24 -18.05 17.28 -5.53
CA ALA A 24 -18.05 18.29 -4.47
C ALA A 24 -19.08 18.05 -3.36
N SER A 25 -20.29 17.60 -3.73
CA SER A 25 -21.39 17.32 -2.81
C SER A 25 -21.10 16.19 -1.81
N HIS A 26 -20.15 15.31 -2.14
CA HIS A 26 -19.76 14.17 -1.32
C HIS A 26 -18.67 14.52 -0.30
N ILE A 27 -18.09 15.72 -0.39
CA ILE A 27 -16.96 16.15 0.45
C ILE A 27 -17.46 16.58 1.82
N LYS A 28 -16.79 16.08 2.85
CA LYS A 28 -17.05 16.46 4.24
C LYS A 28 -15.77 16.73 5.00
N LYS A 29 -15.88 17.50 6.08
CA LYS A 29 -14.80 17.64 7.04
C LYS A 29 -14.63 16.34 7.81
N GLY A 30 -13.43 15.78 7.78
CA GLY A 30 -13.03 14.64 8.59
C GLY A 30 -12.95 14.99 10.06
N ASN A 31 -13.10 13.97 10.90
CA ASN A 31 -12.82 14.03 12.32
C ASN A 31 -11.31 14.18 12.58
N GLU A 32 -10.94 14.48 13.83
CA GLU A 32 -9.55 14.35 14.33
C GLU A 32 -8.49 15.10 13.50
N GLY A 33 -8.87 16.20 12.85
CA GLY A 33 -7.93 17.01 12.06
C GLY A 33 -7.54 16.41 10.71
N LEU A 34 -8.24 15.37 10.22
CA LEU A 34 -7.95 14.68 8.95
C LEU A 34 -8.17 15.54 7.69
N GLY A 35 -8.73 16.75 7.82
CA GLY A 35 -8.98 17.64 6.69
C GLY A 35 -10.26 17.27 5.93
N LEU A 36 -10.27 17.44 4.60
CA LEU A 36 -11.41 17.05 3.76
C LEU A 36 -11.34 15.56 3.43
N LEU A 37 -12.47 14.87 3.51
CA LEU A 37 -12.64 13.45 3.19
C LEU A 37 -13.80 13.25 2.24
N ALA A 38 -13.67 12.26 1.36
CA ALA A 38 -14.74 11.78 0.50
C ALA A 38 -14.47 10.32 0.09
N GLY A 39 -15.54 9.63 -0.29
CA GLY A 39 -15.49 8.26 -0.81
C GLY A 39 -15.53 7.16 0.25
N ASP A 40 -15.96 5.99 -0.21
CA ASP A 40 -15.88 4.70 0.47
C ASP A 40 -15.15 3.64 -0.36
N GLU A 41 -14.70 4.02 -1.56
CA GLU A 41 -13.96 3.20 -2.52
C GLU A 41 -12.79 4.01 -3.08
N VAL A 42 -11.60 3.40 -3.10
CA VAL A 42 -10.40 3.95 -3.72
C VAL A 42 -9.82 2.91 -4.67
N HIS A 43 -9.58 3.32 -5.91
CA HIS A 43 -8.91 2.53 -6.93
C HIS A 43 -7.75 3.35 -7.48
N ALA A 44 -6.52 2.87 -7.31
CA ALA A 44 -5.34 3.61 -7.70
C ALA A 44 -4.30 2.71 -8.36
N ARG A 45 -3.57 3.29 -9.31
CA ARG A 45 -2.41 2.65 -9.96
C ARG A 45 -1.25 3.61 -10.06
N TRP A 46 -0.04 3.08 -9.88
CA TRP A 46 1.20 3.83 -10.01
C TRP A 46 2.18 3.13 -10.94
N LYS A 47 2.92 3.92 -11.71
CA LYS A 47 4.19 3.50 -12.31
C LYS A 47 5.30 3.85 -11.34
N MET A 48 6.13 2.87 -11.01
CA MET A 48 7.23 2.98 -10.06
C MET A 48 8.54 3.27 -10.79
N GLU A 49 9.53 3.85 -10.10
CA GLU A 49 10.82 4.22 -10.70
C GLU A 49 11.63 3.02 -11.20
N ASN A 50 11.47 1.86 -10.56
CA ASN A 50 12.05 0.60 -11.03
C ASN A 50 11.31 -0.03 -12.24
N GLY A 51 10.32 0.67 -12.79
CA GLY A 51 9.50 0.23 -13.92
C GLY A 51 8.29 -0.64 -13.55
N TRP A 52 8.12 -1.01 -12.28
CA TRP A 52 7.00 -1.84 -11.85
C TRP A 52 5.68 -1.05 -11.86
N HIS A 53 4.58 -1.79 -11.93
CA HIS A 53 3.24 -1.24 -11.76
C HIS A 53 2.69 -1.69 -10.41
N SER A 54 2.14 -0.75 -9.65
CA SER A 54 1.45 -1.02 -8.40
C SER A 54 -0.01 -0.67 -8.56
N THR A 55 -0.91 -1.51 -8.05
CA THR A 55 -2.32 -1.19 -7.88
C THR A 55 -2.70 -1.19 -6.40
N PHE A 56 -3.74 -0.46 -6.05
CA PHE A 56 -4.32 -0.44 -4.72
C PHE A 56 -5.83 -0.27 -4.83
N ASP A 57 -6.54 -1.18 -4.18
CA ASP A 57 -7.99 -1.17 -4.08
C ASP A 57 -8.38 -1.23 -2.61
N SER A 58 -9.23 -0.30 -2.19
CA SER A 58 -9.81 -0.28 -0.84
C SER A 58 -11.27 0.08 -0.95
N ILE A 59 -12.13 -0.87 -0.61
CA ILE A 59 -13.58 -0.78 -0.77
C ILE A 59 -14.20 -1.10 0.59
N ARG A 60 -14.95 -0.15 1.16
CA ARG A 60 -15.58 -0.32 2.47
C ARG A 60 -16.53 -1.52 2.46
N ASN A 61 -16.44 -2.36 3.49
CA ASN A 61 -17.32 -3.53 3.69
C ASN A 61 -17.33 -4.54 2.53
N HIS A 62 -16.28 -4.57 1.70
CA HIS A 62 -16.19 -5.49 0.57
C HIS A 62 -15.26 -6.68 0.84
N GLY A 63 -15.52 -7.79 0.17
CA GLY A 63 -14.76 -9.03 0.32
C GLY A 63 -15.02 -9.75 1.65
N LYS A 64 -14.07 -10.57 2.09
CA LYS A 64 -14.16 -11.34 3.34
C LYS A 64 -13.40 -10.60 4.44
N ARG A 65 -14.05 -10.36 5.59
CA ARG A 65 -13.44 -9.65 6.74
C ARG A 65 -12.12 -10.28 7.21
N GLY A 66 -11.98 -11.61 7.10
CA GLY A 66 -10.75 -12.33 7.46
C GLY A 66 -9.62 -12.27 6.43
N ALA A 67 -9.83 -11.69 5.24
CA ALA A 67 -8.79 -11.57 4.22
C ALA A 67 -7.72 -10.52 4.57
N ASN A 68 -8.00 -9.66 5.57
CA ASN A 68 -7.16 -8.57 6.10
C ASN A 68 -6.54 -7.66 5.01
N PHE A 69 -5.85 -6.60 5.42
CA PHE A 69 -5.07 -5.82 4.47
C PHE A 69 -3.81 -6.61 4.08
N GLY A 70 -3.39 -6.51 2.83
CA GLY A 70 -2.27 -7.30 2.32
C GLY A 70 -1.66 -6.71 1.06
N LEU A 71 -0.56 -7.33 0.64
CA LEU A 71 0.18 -7.00 -0.56
C LEU A 71 0.46 -8.30 -1.32
N GLN A 72 0.19 -8.27 -2.63
CA GLN A 72 0.63 -9.33 -3.53
C GLN A 72 1.72 -8.82 -4.47
N ILE A 73 2.75 -9.63 -4.63
CA ILE A 73 3.84 -9.41 -5.59
C ILE A 73 3.74 -10.51 -6.63
N PHE A 74 3.47 -10.13 -7.86
CA PHE A 74 3.38 -11.05 -8.99
C PHE A 74 4.70 -11.04 -9.75
N GLY A 75 5.33 -12.21 -9.86
CA GLY A 75 6.51 -12.44 -10.67
C GLY A 75 6.23 -13.41 -11.79
N ASN A 76 7.25 -13.68 -12.61
CA ASN A 76 7.15 -14.65 -13.69
C ASN A 76 7.13 -16.09 -13.18
N GLU A 77 7.64 -16.36 -11.98
CA GLU A 77 7.74 -17.71 -11.42
C GLU A 77 6.70 -17.99 -10.33
N GLY A 78 5.90 -17.00 -9.95
CA GLY A 78 4.94 -17.16 -8.85
C GLY A 78 4.39 -15.87 -8.29
N VAL A 79 3.70 -16.01 -7.16
CA VAL A 79 3.10 -14.92 -6.39
C VAL A 79 3.55 -15.01 -4.95
N ILE A 80 3.98 -13.88 -4.38
CA ILE A 80 4.17 -13.73 -2.94
C ILE A 80 2.97 -12.95 -2.38
N ASP A 81 2.33 -13.49 -1.35
CA ASP A 81 1.18 -12.91 -0.65
C ASP A 81 1.56 -12.55 0.78
N LEU A 82 1.51 -11.26 1.13
CA LEU A 82 1.80 -10.74 2.46
C LEU A 82 0.49 -10.35 3.15
N ARG A 83 0.28 -10.84 4.37
CA ARG A 83 -0.90 -10.58 5.20
C ARG A 83 -0.45 -10.06 6.56
N CYS A 84 -0.49 -8.75 6.71
CA CYS A 84 0.22 -8.06 7.78
C CYS A 84 -0.28 -8.33 9.21
N ASP A 85 -1.49 -8.88 9.35
CA ASP A 85 -2.09 -9.24 10.65
C ASP A 85 -2.21 -10.77 10.83
N SER A 86 -1.52 -11.55 10.00
CA SER A 86 -1.63 -13.01 9.97
C SER A 86 -0.29 -13.70 10.23
N GLU A 87 -0.36 -14.91 10.75
CA GLU A 87 0.81 -15.77 10.92
C GLU A 87 0.48 -17.14 10.32
N PRO A 88 1.20 -17.60 9.27
CA PRO A 88 2.40 -16.99 8.67
C PRO A 88 2.14 -15.62 7.98
N PHE A 89 3.11 -14.72 8.07
CA PHE A 89 3.02 -13.34 7.54
C PHE A 89 3.05 -13.29 6.02
N ALA A 90 3.81 -14.19 5.39
CA ALA A 90 3.99 -14.26 3.95
C ALA A 90 3.86 -15.70 3.43
N HIS A 91 3.33 -15.85 2.23
CA HIS A 91 3.23 -17.12 1.52
C HIS A 91 3.75 -16.98 0.09
N LEU A 92 4.37 -18.04 -0.43
CA LEU A 92 4.76 -18.19 -1.82
C LEU A 92 3.81 -19.18 -2.49
N ARG A 93 3.38 -18.86 -3.71
CA ARG A 93 2.80 -19.82 -4.64
C ARG A 93 3.62 -19.81 -5.92
N GLU A 94 4.35 -20.88 -6.16
CA GLU A 94 5.08 -21.09 -7.42
C GLU A 94 4.13 -21.39 -8.58
N GLY A 95 4.59 -21.08 -9.78
CA GLY A 95 3.85 -21.23 -11.04
C GLY A 95 3.54 -19.88 -11.68
N ILE A 96 3.77 -19.80 -12.99
CA ILE A 96 3.59 -18.58 -13.81
C ILE A 96 2.13 -18.12 -13.74
N PRO A 97 1.81 -16.96 -13.12
CA PRO A 97 0.42 -16.50 -12.94
C PRO A 97 -0.30 -16.20 -14.26
N TRP A 98 0.48 -15.98 -15.32
CA TRP A 98 0.04 -15.56 -16.65
C TRP A 98 -0.15 -16.75 -17.61
N MET A 99 0.19 -17.98 -17.20
CA MET A 99 0.13 -19.16 -18.06
C MET A 99 -0.96 -20.13 -17.56
N PRO A 100 -2.13 -20.19 -18.22
CA PRO A 100 -3.26 -20.99 -17.73
C PRO A 100 -3.00 -22.50 -17.67
N THR A 101 -2.04 -23.00 -18.44
CA THR A 101 -1.67 -24.43 -18.48
C THR A 101 -0.65 -24.81 -17.41
N GLU A 102 -0.06 -23.83 -16.72
CA GLU A 102 0.90 -24.10 -15.67
C GLU A 102 0.19 -24.66 -14.44
N LYS A 103 0.72 -25.75 -13.87
CA LYS A 103 0.21 -26.27 -12.61
C LYS A 103 0.59 -25.30 -11.50
N THR A 104 -0.38 -24.61 -10.92
CA THR A 104 -0.14 -23.77 -9.76
C THR A 104 0.20 -24.63 -8.55
N ALA A 105 1.31 -24.35 -7.90
CA ALA A 105 1.67 -25.00 -6.65
C ALA A 105 0.69 -24.62 -5.52
N THR A 106 0.76 -25.36 -4.41
CA THR A 106 0.10 -24.95 -3.16
C THR A 106 0.81 -23.75 -2.54
N TRP A 107 0.08 -22.93 -1.79
CA TRP A 107 0.69 -21.87 -0.99
C TRP A 107 1.57 -22.47 0.10
N VAL A 108 2.83 -22.03 0.16
CA VAL A 108 3.80 -22.42 1.20
C VAL A 108 4.22 -21.19 2.00
N PRO A 109 4.38 -21.30 3.32
CA PRO A 109 4.80 -20.15 4.13
C PRO A 109 6.23 -19.70 3.81
N ILE A 110 6.48 -18.41 3.94
CA ILE A 110 7.82 -17.80 3.90
C ILE A 110 8.12 -17.23 5.28
N SER A 111 9.32 -17.49 5.79
CA SER A 111 9.82 -16.87 7.02
C SER A 111 11.16 -16.18 6.79
N SER A 112 11.67 -15.51 7.82
CA SER A 112 13.04 -14.99 7.84
C SER A 112 14.11 -16.06 7.63
N GLN A 113 13.77 -17.34 7.79
CA GLN A 113 14.65 -18.49 7.60
C GLN A 113 14.55 -19.09 6.19
N GLY A 114 13.64 -18.60 5.35
CA GLY A 114 13.45 -19.04 3.98
C GLY A 114 12.07 -19.65 3.71
N VAL A 115 11.90 -20.19 2.49
CA VAL A 115 10.66 -20.82 2.02
C VAL A 115 10.43 -22.15 2.75
N ALA A 116 9.19 -22.37 3.19
CA ALA A 116 8.76 -23.53 3.95
C ALA A 116 9.54 -23.79 5.26
N GLN A 117 10.29 -22.79 5.74
CA GLN A 117 10.99 -22.85 7.02
C GLN A 117 10.17 -22.20 8.13
N ARG A 118 10.29 -22.72 9.35
CA ARG A 118 9.62 -22.15 10.53
C ARG A 118 10.22 -20.79 10.87
N GLU A 119 9.35 -19.84 11.19
CA GLU A 119 9.78 -18.55 11.70
C GLU A 119 10.37 -18.67 13.12
N THR A 120 11.53 -18.06 13.32
CA THR A 120 12.23 -18.04 14.62
C THR A 120 12.08 -16.68 15.31
N ALA A 121 11.79 -15.62 14.55
CA ALA A 121 11.50 -14.31 15.10
C ALA A 121 10.08 -14.25 15.68
N PRO A 122 9.85 -13.50 16.79
CA PRO A 122 8.51 -13.31 17.33
C PRO A 122 7.73 -12.26 16.51
N VAL A 123 7.41 -12.60 15.24
CA VAL A 123 6.82 -11.69 14.23
C VAL A 123 5.54 -11.06 14.75
N ARG A 124 4.66 -11.83 15.40
CA ARG A 124 3.44 -11.29 16.00
C ARG A 124 3.72 -10.14 16.98
N SER A 125 4.71 -10.30 17.88
CA SER A 125 5.04 -9.25 18.85
C SER A 125 5.77 -8.07 18.21
N LEU A 126 6.70 -8.34 17.29
CA LEU A 126 7.53 -7.31 16.68
C LEU A 126 6.78 -6.51 15.62
N VAL A 127 6.04 -7.16 14.74
CA VAL A 127 5.39 -6.57 13.56
C VAL A 127 3.94 -6.23 13.85
N HIS A 128 3.10 -7.20 14.26
CA HIS A 128 1.65 -6.97 14.41
C HIS A 128 1.35 -6.00 15.56
N SER A 129 2.12 -6.05 16.65
CA SER A 129 2.00 -5.09 17.76
C SER A 129 2.87 -3.84 17.58
N HIS A 130 3.43 -3.61 16.39
CA HIS A 130 4.24 -2.44 16.02
C HIS A 130 5.50 -2.19 16.88
N LYS A 131 5.91 -3.16 17.71
CA LYS A 131 7.04 -3.02 18.64
C LYS A 131 8.36 -2.78 17.92
N ALA A 132 8.57 -3.35 16.75
CA ALA A 132 9.78 -3.17 15.96
C ALA A 132 10.00 -1.69 15.57
N ALA A 133 8.94 -0.98 15.18
CA ALA A 133 9.03 0.44 14.83
C ALA A 133 9.37 1.30 16.05
N LEU A 134 8.77 0.99 17.21
CA LEU A 134 9.08 1.67 18.48
C LEU A 134 10.52 1.44 18.93
N LEU A 135 10.99 0.18 18.85
CA LEU A 135 12.38 -0.15 19.19
C LEU A 135 13.38 0.55 18.27
N ASP A 136 13.09 0.60 16.96
CA ASP A 136 13.94 1.34 16.02
C ASP A 136 13.97 2.84 16.34
N LEU A 137 12.82 3.45 16.66
CA LEU A 137 12.75 4.86 17.05
C LEU A 137 13.59 5.15 18.31
N VAL A 138 13.40 4.37 19.38
CA VAL A 138 14.16 4.54 20.64
C VAL A 138 15.65 4.37 20.40
N ASN A 139 16.03 3.34 19.64
CA ASN A 139 17.43 3.10 19.30
C ASN A 139 18.01 4.24 18.45
N SER A 140 17.22 4.80 17.51
CA SER A 140 17.62 5.93 16.67
C SER A 140 17.94 7.17 17.49
N VAL A 141 17.10 7.49 18.48
CA VAL A 141 17.33 8.58 19.43
C VAL A 141 18.62 8.34 20.23
N ASN A 142 18.78 7.15 20.80
CA ASN A 142 19.96 6.82 21.62
C ASN A 142 21.27 6.86 20.84
N GLN A 143 21.24 6.51 19.55
CA GLN A 143 22.43 6.44 18.70
C GLN A 143 22.64 7.70 17.84
N GLY A 144 21.76 8.71 17.94
CA GLY A 144 21.85 9.92 17.12
C GLY A 144 21.74 9.64 15.61
N ARG A 145 20.98 8.62 15.21
CA ARG A 145 20.75 8.27 13.79
C ARG A 145 19.30 8.51 13.40
N ASN A 146 19.03 8.48 12.09
CA ASN A 146 17.65 8.50 11.59
C ASN A 146 16.96 7.13 11.82
N PRO A 147 15.64 7.12 12.08
CA PRO A 147 14.83 5.91 11.98
C PRO A 147 14.91 5.28 10.59
N ARG A 148 14.73 3.96 10.52
CA ARG A 148 14.67 3.21 9.27
C ARG A 148 13.49 3.63 8.40
N CYS A 149 12.36 3.93 9.02
CA CYS A 149 11.20 4.54 8.38
C CYS A 149 11.09 5.98 8.90
N GLY A 150 11.76 6.90 8.23
CA GLY A 150 11.93 8.28 8.66
C GLY A 150 11.23 9.29 7.73
N LEU A 151 11.82 10.48 7.64
CA LEU A 151 11.23 11.59 6.87
C LEU A 151 11.03 11.26 5.39
N LYS A 152 11.96 10.51 4.77
CA LYS A 152 11.86 10.15 3.35
C LYS A 152 10.65 9.28 3.09
N GLU A 153 10.44 8.25 3.90
CA GLU A 153 9.29 7.34 3.80
C GLU A 153 7.97 8.07 4.13
N GLY A 154 8.00 9.01 5.07
CA GLY A 154 6.87 9.90 5.37
C GLY A 154 6.47 10.79 4.20
N ILE A 155 7.45 11.44 3.55
CA ILE A 155 7.24 12.24 2.34
C ILE A 155 6.68 11.37 1.21
N SER A 156 7.23 10.16 1.02
CA SER A 156 6.73 9.22 0.01
C SER A 156 5.27 8.84 0.28
N THR A 157 4.91 8.56 1.53
CA THR A 157 3.52 8.28 1.92
C THR A 157 2.57 9.41 1.55
N VAL A 158 2.93 10.65 1.85
CA VAL A 158 2.14 11.83 1.46
C VAL A 158 2.05 11.94 -0.06
N ARG A 159 3.14 11.68 -0.81
CA ARG A 159 3.13 11.68 -2.28
C ARG A 159 2.13 10.66 -2.85
N PHE A 160 2.14 9.43 -2.34
CA PHE A 160 1.18 8.40 -2.74
C PHE A 160 -0.26 8.87 -2.50
N VAL A 161 -0.59 9.28 -1.27
CA VAL A 161 -1.95 9.68 -0.89
C VAL A 161 -2.42 10.89 -1.69
N GLN A 162 -1.61 11.95 -1.77
CA GLN A 162 -2.00 13.17 -2.50
C GLN A 162 -2.16 12.94 -4.00
N SER A 163 -1.40 12.00 -4.57
CA SER A 163 -1.53 11.67 -6.01
C SER A 163 -2.86 11.02 -6.35
N VAL A 164 -3.46 10.26 -5.43
CA VAL A 164 -4.80 9.67 -5.62
C VAL A 164 -5.83 10.79 -5.79
N PHE A 165 -5.88 11.72 -4.85
CA PHE A 165 -6.81 12.85 -4.91
C PHE A 165 -6.52 13.73 -6.14
N ALA A 166 -5.26 14.02 -6.43
CA ALA A 166 -4.88 14.86 -7.57
C ALA A 166 -5.24 14.24 -8.93
N SER A 167 -5.16 12.90 -9.08
CA SER A 167 -5.64 12.22 -10.27
C SER A 167 -7.17 12.21 -10.34
N HIS A 168 -7.82 11.93 -9.21
CA HIS A 168 -9.29 11.86 -9.12
C HIS A 168 -9.96 13.15 -9.57
N ILE A 169 -9.51 14.31 -9.06
CA ILE A 169 -10.10 15.62 -9.44
C ILE A 169 -9.88 15.97 -10.92
N GLU A 170 -8.93 15.32 -11.58
CA GLU A 170 -8.65 15.44 -13.00
C GLU A 170 -9.36 14.34 -13.81
N MET A 171 -10.45 13.77 -13.28
CA MET A 171 -11.23 12.69 -13.90
C MET A 171 -10.39 11.45 -14.19
N GLY A 172 -9.50 11.07 -13.26
CA GLY A 172 -8.69 9.85 -13.33
C GLY A 172 -7.50 9.91 -14.28
N LYS A 173 -7.18 11.09 -14.84
CA LYS A 173 -6.01 11.28 -15.70
C LYS A 173 -4.72 10.82 -15.01
N THR A 174 -3.82 10.26 -15.81
CA THR A 174 -2.46 9.97 -15.35
C THR A 174 -1.72 11.27 -15.08
N ILE A 175 -1.34 11.48 -13.83
CA ILE A 175 -0.55 12.63 -13.37
C ILE A 175 0.88 12.21 -13.06
N GLY A 176 1.83 13.12 -13.27
CA GLY A 176 3.24 12.93 -12.95
C GLY A 176 3.64 13.54 -11.61
N PHE A 177 4.86 13.23 -11.16
CA PHE A 177 5.49 13.85 -10.01
C PHE A 177 6.61 14.84 -10.43
N PRO A 178 6.87 15.90 -9.64
CA PRO A 178 6.12 16.30 -8.45
C PRO A 178 4.74 16.87 -8.81
N LEU A 179 3.77 16.78 -7.91
CA LEU A 179 2.44 17.36 -8.15
C LEU A 179 2.57 18.87 -8.41
N LYS A 180 1.82 19.45 -9.35
CA LYS A 180 1.91 20.90 -9.60
C LYS A 180 1.21 21.69 -8.48
N ASN A 181 0.07 21.20 -8.01
CA ASN A 181 -0.65 21.79 -6.90
C ASN A 181 -0.16 21.21 -5.56
N ARG A 182 -0.04 22.07 -4.55
CA ARG A 182 0.36 21.75 -3.17
C ARG A 182 -0.76 21.96 -2.15
N LYS A 183 -1.96 22.37 -2.59
CA LYS A 183 -3.18 22.41 -1.77
C LYS A 183 -3.82 21.03 -1.69
N ASN A 184 -4.75 20.84 -0.75
CA ASN A 184 -5.56 19.63 -0.69
C ASN A 184 -6.39 19.52 -1.98
N PRO A 185 -6.23 18.48 -2.82
CA PRO A 185 -6.92 18.41 -4.11
C PRO A 185 -8.44 18.36 -3.97
N LEU A 186 -8.99 17.78 -2.88
CA LEU A 186 -10.44 17.78 -2.64
C LEU A 186 -11.01 19.18 -2.46
N SER A 187 -10.21 20.18 -2.05
CA SER A 187 -10.70 21.57 -1.95
C SER A 187 -10.87 22.26 -3.32
N MET A 188 -10.67 21.53 -4.42
CA MET A 188 -10.74 22.03 -5.79
C MET A 188 -11.89 21.42 -6.61
N LEU A 189 -12.63 20.48 -6.02
CA LEU A 189 -13.86 19.94 -6.59
C LEU A 189 -15.04 20.88 -6.36
#